data_AF-E6UHY0-F1
#
_entry.id   AF-E6UHY0-F1
#
_cell.length_a   1.000
_cell.length_b   1.000
_cell.length_c   1.000
_cell.angle_alpha   90.00
_cell.angle_beta   90.00
_cell.angle_gamma   90.00
#
_symmetry.space_group_name_H-M   'P 1'
#
loop_
_entity.id
_entity.type
_entity.pdbx_description
1 polymer ?
#
loop_
_entity_poly.entity_id
_entity_poly.type
_entity_poly.pdbx_seq_one_letter_code
_entity_poly.pdbx_strand_id
1 'polypeptide(L)'
;MIKRLTAFAAACAAAFSLCSCSLKTHDMVEEAKSVPVPPKLVFLGDSIAAGYGLEGYDKSDLYKCDSYANILSKEYAALMADEDCGYIMKNDAVSGDTSQDLIDLLDSGAVDDDLRGSNAVVVSIGGNDVLHIIFSAAETLGWDETTGDFDFDRVNIKDAISKLTSMSEEIDDALKGFESNLPIIEEKLRARTDGEIYIQTLYNPVEYFKDWKMLVEYAEGKIDNFNKIVKDGAEKDGVHHYNVIDVGNQFEGRNSQLTNIADYDIHPNAEGHKVIADTVDKELRKGKYSYMVTVPGNEHWTSEAKTGFIILTAIVVLAAGGIIIVLLKKKNHG
;
A
#
# COMPACT_ATOMS: atom_id res chain seq x y z
N MET A 1 -0.18 -54.08 -55.91
CA MET A 1 -0.47 -53.84 -54.48
C MET A 1 0.44 -52.76 -53.88
N ILE A 2 1.77 -52.90 -53.98
CA ILE A 2 2.75 -51.94 -53.41
C ILE A 2 2.52 -50.50 -53.90
N LYS A 3 2.35 -50.27 -55.22
CA LYS A 3 2.07 -48.94 -55.80
C LYS A 3 0.79 -48.27 -55.27
N ARG A 4 -0.22 -49.06 -54.87
CA ARG A 4 -1.49 -48.56 -54.30
C ARG A 4 -1.35 -48.23 -52.82
N LEU A 5 -0.56 -49.02 -52.07
CA LEU A 5 -0.22 -48.71 -50.67
C LEU A 5 0.63 -47.44 -50.56
N THR A 6 1.63 -47.26 -51.43
CA THR A 6 2.47 -46.05 -51.44
C THR A 6 1.68 -44.81 -51.85
N ALA A 7 0.73 -44.94 -52.80
CA ALA A 7 -0.16 -43.84 -53.18
C ALA A 7 -1.14 -43.46 -52.05
N PHE A 8 -1.64 -44.46 -51.30
CA PHE A 8 -2.49 -44.22 -50.13
C PHE A 8 -1.72 -43.55 -48.98
N ALA A 9 -0.50 -44.01 -48.69
CA ALA A 9 0.36 -43.39 -47.68
C ALA A 9 0.73 -41.94 -48.05
N ALA A 10 1.04 -41.67 -49.32
CA ALA A 10 1.31 -40.31 -49.81
C ALA A 10 0.07 -39.40 -49.76
N ALA A 11 -1.12 -39.93 -50.05
CA ALA A 11 -2.37 -39.17 -49.93
C ALA A 11 -2.70 -38.84 -48.46
N CYS A 12 -2.47 -39.76 -47.52
CA CYS A 12 -2.62 -39.50 -46.09
C CYS A 12 -1.62 -38.45 -45.57
N ALA A 13 -0.37 -38.48 -46.04
CA ALA A 13 0.64 -37.48 -45.69
C ALA A 13 0.30 -36.09 -46.24
N ALA A 14 -0.23 -36.00 -47.48
CA ALA A 14 -0.65 -34.75 -48.08
C ALA A 14 -1.92 -34.17 -47.43
N ALA A 15 -2.87 -35.03 -47.02
CA ALA A 15 -4.04 -34.61 -46.24
C ALA A 15 -3.63 -34.05 -44.87
N PHE A 16 -2.57 -34.59 -44.25
CA PHE A 16 -2.01 -34.06 -43.01
C PHE A 16 -1.39 -32.66 -43.18
N SER A 17 -0.76 -32.37 -44.32
CA SER A 17 -0.15 -31.05 -44.57
C SER A 17 -1.17 -29.93 -44.85
N LEU A 18 -2.39 -30.27 -45.28
CA LEU A 18 -3.39 -29.28 -45.69
C LEU A 18 -4.26 -28.75 -44.53
N CYS A 19 -4.18 -29.37 -43.34
CA CYS A 19 -4.84 -28.92 -42.11
C CYS A 19 -3.88 -28.16 -41.18
N SER A 20 -3.04 -27.28 -41.74
CA SER A 20 -2.03 -26.52 -40.99
C SER A 20 -2.65 -25.36 -40.18
N CYS A 21 -3.51 -25.69 -39.22
CA CYS A 21 -3.53 -24.96 -37.96
C CYS A 21 -2.24 -25.32 -37.21
N SER A 22 -1.65 -24.38 -36.48
CA SER A 22 -0.39 -24.61 -35.74
C SER A 22 -0.43 -25.96 -35.00
N LEU A 23 0.54 -26.84 -35.27
CA LEU A 23 0.62 -28.16 -34.61
C LEU A 23 0.88 -28.05 -33.11
N LYS A 24 1.38 -26.88 -32.69
CA LYS A 24 1.69 -26.56 -31.31
C LYS A 24 0.85 -25.39 -30.82
N THR A 25 0.47 -25.44 -29.55
CA THR A 25 -0.29 -24.40 -28.87
C THR A 25 0.33 -24.14 -27.50
N HIS A 26 -0.01 -22.98 -26.93
CA HIS A 26 0.28 -22.63 -25.55
C HIS A 26 -1.05 -22.57 -24.82
N ASP A 27 -1.14 -23.23 -23.66
CA ASP A 27 -2.25 -22.98 -22.75
C ASP A 27 -1.98 -21.67 -22.01
N MET A 28 -3.02 -20.88 -21.77
CA MET A 28 -2.89 -19.69 -20.94
C MET A 28 -2.82 -20.14 -19.46
N VAL A 29 -1.80 -19.68 -18.73
CA VAL A 29 -1.59 -19.99 -17.32
C VAL A 29 -1.55 -18.72 -16.50
N GLU A 30 -1.98 -18.78 -15.24
CA GLU A 30 -1.85 -17.66 -14.32
C GLU A 30 -0.50 -17.71 -13.62
N GLU A 31 0.22 -16.60 -13.66
CA GLU A 31 1.50 -16.42 -12.98
C GLU A 31 1.47 -15.12 -12.16
N ALA A 32 2.16 -15.13 -11.02
CA ALA A 32 2.33 -13.93 -10.21
C ALA A 32 3.47 -13.09 -10.80
N LYS A 33 3.15 -11.87 -11.26
CA LYS A 33 4.15 -10.89 -11.70
C LYS A 33 4.45 -9.91 -10.57
N SER A 34 5.71 -9.81 -10.18
CA SER A 34 6.16 -8.86 -9.15
C SER A 34 6.16 -7.43 -9.65
N VAL A 35 5.78 -6.50 -8.79
CA VAL A 35 5.81 -5.05 -9.05
C VAL A 35 6.47 -4.32 -7.86
N PRO A 36 7.10 -3.16 -8.10
CA PRO A 36 7.93 -2.49 -7.08
C PRO A 36 7.13 -1.72 -6.02
N VAL A 37 5.83 -1.52 -6.22
CA VAL A 37 4.93 -0.71 -5.38
C VAL A 37 3.55 -1.37 -5.36
N PRO A 38 2.69 -1.12 -4.35
CA PRO A 38 1.42 -1.81 -4.21
C PRO A 38 0.42 -1.43 -5.33
N PRO A 39 -0.15 -2.42 -6.06
CA PRO A 39 -1.23 -2.16 -7.03
C PRO A 39 -2.47 -1.53 -6.42
N LYS A 40 -2.86 -1.92 -5.21
CA LYS A 40 -4.01 -1.36 -4.51
C LYS A 40 -3.56 -0.77 -3.17
N LEU A 41 -3.62 0.55 -3.06
CA LEU A 41 -3.12 1.30 -1.92
C LEU A 41 -4.23 2.11 -1.28
N VAL A 42 -4.39 1.99 0.04
CA VAL A 42 -5.38 2.76 0.81
C VAL A 42 -4.65 3.67 1.80
N PHE A 43 -5.07 4.93 1.86
CA PHE A 43 -4.66 5.88 2.88
C PHE A 43 -5.83 6.13 3.83
N LEU A 44 -5.57 5.93 5.12
CA LEU A 44 -6.48 6.25 6.21
C LEU A 44 -5.80 7.24 7.15
N GLY A 45 -6.58 8.01 7.87
CA GLY A 45 -6.02 8.92 8.85
C GLY A 45 -6.77 10.23 8.98
N ASP A 46 -6.03 11.23 9.43
CA ASP A 46 -6.55 12.54 9.78
C ASP A 46 -6.32 13.60 8.70
N SER A 47 -6.21 14.86 9.12
CA SER A 47 -5.98 16.02 8.27
C SER A 47 -4.68 15.95 7.48
N ILE A 48 -3.64 15.27 7.98
CA ILE A 48 -2.36 15.13 7.29
C ILE A 48 -2.52 14.22 6.07
N ALA A 49 -3.18 13.07 6.22
CA ALA A 49 -3.48 12.18 5.09
C ALA A 49 -4.45 12.81 4.08
N ALA A 50 -5.42 13.60 4.58
CA ALA A 50 -6.38 14.31 3.76
C ALA A 50 -5.77 15.48 2.95
N GLY A 51 -4.63 16.03 3.40
CA GLY A 51 -3.96 17.17 2.77
C GLY A 51 -4.45 18.54 3.23
N TYR A 52 -5.03 18.63 4.43
CA TYR A 52 -5.41 19.91 5.02
C TYR A 52 -4.19 20.84 5.13
N GLY A 53 -4.38 22.13 4.87
CA GLY A 53 -3.29 23.13 4.86
C GLY A 53 -2.61 23.30 3.50
N LEU A 54 -2.97 22.48 2.50
CA LEU A 54 -2.51 22.64 1.12
C LEU A 54 -3.45 23.50 0.27
N GLU A 55 -2.86 24.18 -0.71
CA GLU A 55 -3.63 24.83 -1.77
C GLU A 55 -4.48 23.80 -2.53
N GLY A 56 -5.77 24.13 -2.72
CA GLY A 56 -6.72 23.27 -3.41
C GLY A 56 -7.35 22.18 -2.54
N TYR A 57 -7.00 22.09 -1.24
CA TYR A 57 -7.65 21.15 -0.33
C TYR A 57 -9.17 21.39 -0.27
N ASP A 58 -9.92 20.31 -0.39
CA ASP A 58 -11.37 20.29 -0.31
C ASP A 58 -11.79 19.01 0.43
N LYS A 59 -12.39 19.16 1.61
CA LYS A 59 -12.85 18.01 2.42
C LYS A 59 -13.87 17.11 1.72
N SER A 60 -14.51 17.60 0.64
CA SER A 60 -15.44 16.80 -0.16
C SER A 60 -14.79 16.11 -1.36
N ASP A 61 -13.54 16.46 -1.67
CA ASP A 61 -12.75 15.86 -2.75
C ASP A 61 -11.25 15.98 -2.45
N LEU A 62 -10.71 14.94 -1.80
CA LEU A 62 -9.33 14.90 -1.33
C LEU A 62 -8.29 14.86 -2.46
N TYR A 63 -8.71 14.71 -3.73
CA TYR A 63 -7.81 14.53 -4.87
C TYR A 63 -7.39 15.85 -5.55
N LYS A 64 -7.89 16.99 -5.05
CA LYS A 64 -7.66 18.32 -5.63
C LYS A 64 -6.38 19.04 -5.18
N CYS A 65 -5.70 18.51 -4.16
CA CYS A 65 -4.44 19.06 -3.65
C CYS A 65 -3.29 18.06 -3.83
N ASP A 66 -2.05 18.54 -3.76
CA ASP A 66 -0.86 17.67 -3.79
C ASP A 66 -0.52 17.13 -2.40
N SER A 67 -1.49 16.45 -1.77
CA SER A 67 -1.25 15.67 -0.54
C SER A 67 -0.25 14.54 -0.82
N TYR A 68 0.37 13.99 0.22
CA TYR A 68 1.39 12.96 0.03
C TYR A 68 0.79 11.70 -0.62
N ALA A 69 -0.48 11.39 -0.30
CA ALA A 69 -1.24 10.32 -0.94
C ALA A 69 -1.41 10.56 -2.45
N ASN A 70 -1.74 11.79 -2.85
CA ASN A 70 -1.95 12.15 -4.25
C ASN A 70 -0.64 12.24 -5.05
N ILE A 71 0.45 12.69 -4.41
CA ILE A 71 1.80 12.65 -5.00
C ILE A 71 2.15 11.20 -5.35
N LEU A 72 2.06 10.29 -4.37
CA LEU A 72 2.33 8.86 -4.58
C LEU A 72 1.40 8.24 -5.62
N SER A 73 0.13 8.64 -5.63
CA SER A 73 -0.83 8.15 -6.62
C SER A 73 -0.42 8.47 -8.06
N LYS A 74 -0.02 9.72 -8.31
CA LYS A 74 0.46 10.15 -9.63
C LYS A 74 1.74 9.39 -10.04
N GLU A 75 2.68 9.26 -9.11
CA GLU A 75 3.96 8.59 -9.36
C GLU A 75 3.78 7.09 -9.64
N TYR A 76 2.94 6.40 -8.86
CA TYR A 76 2.72 4.96 -8.99
C TYR A 76 1.87 4.64 -10.21
N ALA A 77 0.88 5.49 -10.54
CA ALA A 77 0.15 5.37 -11.79
C ALA A 77 1.08 5.47 -13.01
N ALA A 78 2.04 6.40 -12.99
CA ALA A 78 3.02 6.53 -14.06
C ALA A 78 3.98 5.32 -14.10
N LEU A 79 4.44 4.86 -12.94
CA LEU A 79 5.34 3.71 -12.83
C LEU A 79 4.70 2.39 -13.31
N MET A 80 3.39 2.25 -13.15
CA MET A 80 2.63 1.06 -13.52
C MET A 80 1.78 1.23 -14.79
N ALA A 81 2.05 2.25 -15.60
CA ALA A 81 1.26 2.53 -16.80
C ALA A 81 1.28 1.38 -17.84
N ASP A 82 2.37 0.60 -17.88
CA ASP A 82 2.53 -0.55 -18.77
C ASP A 82 2.16 -1.89 -18.09
N GLU A 83 1.67 -1.84 -16.84
CA GLU A 83 1.26 -3.00 -16.05
C GLU A 83 -0.26 -3.16 -16.09
N ASP A 84 -0.75 -4.39 -16.24
CA ASP A 84 -2.19 -4.70 -16.18
C ASP A 84 -2.63 -5.05 -14.74
N CYS A 85 -1.97 -4.44 -13.76
CA CYS A 85 -2.18 -4.73 -12.34
C CYS A 85 -3.44 -4.09 -11.75
N GLY A 86 -4.14 -3.26 -12.53
CA GLY A 86 -5.32 -2.54 -12.09
C GLY A 86 -5.00 -1.56 -10.95
N TYR A 87 -4.01 -0.70 -11.15
CA TYR A 87 -3.57 0.25 -10.12
C TYR A 87 -4.72 1.12 -9.60
N ILE A 88 -4.92 1.13 -8.28
CA ILE A 88 -5.91 1.95 -7.59
C ILE A 88 -5.29 2.52 -6.32
N MET A 89 -5.49 3.81 -6.09
CA MET A 89 -5.24 4.48 -4.82
C MET A 89 -6.56 5.02 -4.27
N LYS A 90 -6.82 4.78 -2.99
CA LYS A 90 -7.94 5.35 -2.24
C LYS A 90 -7.41 6.17 -1.06
N ASN A 91 -7.97 7.36 -0.89
CA ASN A 91 -7.74 8.20 0.27
C ASN A 91 -9.07 8.41 0.99
N ASP A 92 -9.23 7.77 2.14
CA ASP A 92 -10.43 7.84 2.99
C ASP A 92 -10.12 8.54 4.32
N ALA A 93 -9.08 9.37 4.35
CA ALA A 93 -8.73 10.17 5.51
C ALA A 93 -9.76 11.27 5.80
N VAL A 94 -9.99 11.54 7.08
CA VAL A 94 -10.99 12.52 7.53
C VAL A 94 -10.32 13.52 8.44
N SER A 95 -10.36 14.79 8.05
CA SER A 95 -9.67 15.85 8.80
C SER A 95 -10.30 16.07 10.17
N GLY A 96 -9.46 16.01 11.20
CA GLY A 96 -9.85 16.15 12.60
C GLY A 96 -10.03 14.82 13.35
N ASP A 97 -9.99 13.68 12.65
CA ASP A 97 -10.19 12.37 13.27
C ASP A 97 -9.11 12.05 14.31
N THR A 98 -9.56 11.50 15.42
CA THR A 98 -8.75 10.85 16.45
C THR A 98 -8.60 9.36 16.18
N SER A 99 -7.78 8.68 16.98
CA SER A 99 -7.69 7.22 16.92
C SER A 99 -9.03 6.50 17.17
N GLN A 100 -9.91 7.09 18.00
CA GLN A 100 -11.25 6.54 18.23
C GLN A 100 -12.16 6.74 17.00
N ASP A 101 -12.07 7.89 16.33
CA ASP A 101 -12.87 8.14 15.12
C ASP A 101 -12.51 7.16 13.99
N LEU A 102 -11.22 6.81 13.86
CA LEU A 102 -10.79 5.77 12.91
C LEU A 102 -11.36 4.39 13.27
N ILE A 103 -11.44 4.05 14.57
CA ILE A 103 -12.11 2.81 15.01
C ILE A 103 -13.58 2.83 14.60
N ASP A 104 -14.27 3.95 14.84
CA ASP A 104 -15.68 4.12 14.53
C ASP A 104 -15.93 4.06 13.01
N LEU A 105 -15.03 4.63 12.20
CA LEU A 105 -15.03 4.53 10.74
C LEU A 105 -14.90 3.07 10.28
N LEU A 106 -13.96 2.31 10.85
CA LEU A 106 -13.78 0.89 10.54
C LEU A 106 -14.99 0.06 10.96
N ASP A 107 -15.60 0.35 12.11
CA ASP A 107 -16.80 -0.35 12.59
C ASP A 107 -18.07 -0.03 11.80
N SER A 108 -18.14 1.15 11.19
CA SER A 108 -19.22 1.49 10.29
C SER A 108 -19.24 0.64 9.00
N GLY A 109 -18.09 0.06 8.64
CA GLY A 109 -17.89 -0.68 7.39
C GLY A 109 -17.78 0.19 6.14
N ALA A 110 -17.72 1.52 6.28
CA ALA A 110 -17.70 2.45 5.16
C ALA A 110 -16.50 2.27 4.22
N VAL A 111 -15.37 1.78 4.75
CA VAL A 111 -14.11 1.58 4.02
C VAL A 111 -13.81 0.11 3.71
N ASP A 112 -14.74 -0.82 4.01
CA ASP A 112 -14.51 -2.27 3.85
C ASP A 112 -14.21 -2.65 2.40
N ASP A 113 -14.91 -2.05 1.44
CA ASP A 113 -14.71 -2.33 0.02
C ASP A 113 -13.35 -1.87 -0.49
N ASP A 114 -12.83 -0.75 0.03
CA ASP A 114 -11.54 -0.20 -0.36
C ASP A 114 -10.38 -0.96 0.31
N LEU A 115 -10.58 -1.41 1.55
CA LEU A 115 -9.62 -2.27 2.26
C LEU A 115 -9.54 -3.68 1.67
N ARG A 116 -10.65 -4.23 1.18
CA ARG A 116 -10.71 -5.61 0.69
C ARG A 116 -9.82 -5.81 -0.54
N GLY A 117 -8.80 -6.66 -0.36
CA GLY A 117 -7.82 -6.95 -1.40
C GLY A 117 -6.85 -5.81 -1.68
N SER A 118 -6.77 -4.81 -0.80
CA SER A 118 -5.67 -3.85 -0.79
C SER A 118 -4.34 -4.57 -0.56
N ASN A 119 -3.28 -4.07 -1.19
CA ASN A 119 -1.92 -4.61 -1.02
C ASN A 119 -1.14 -3.86 0.06
N ALA A 120 -1.51 -2.61 0.32
CA ALA A 120 -0.98 -1.83 1.42
C ALA A 120 -2.02 -0.85 1.95
N VAL A 121 -1.97 -0.59 3.26
CA VAL A 121 -2.75 0.44 3.96
C VAL A 121 -1.78 1.32 4.73
N VAL A 122 -1.82 2.63 4.50
CA VAL A 122 -0.98 3.62 5.19
C VAL A 122 -1.87 4.47 6.09
N VAL A 123 -1.54 4.50 7.39
CA VAL A 123 -2.32 5.16 8.43
C VAL A 123 -1.54 6.33 9.03
N SER A 124 -2.15 7.52 9.05
CA SER A 124 -1.65 8.70 9.78
C SER A 124 -2.73 9.18 10.76
N ILE A 125 -2.65 8.76 12.02
CA ILE A 125 -3.70 8.99 13.02
C ILE A 125 -3.09 9.14 14.42
N GLY A 126 -3.83 9.73 15.35
CA GLY A 126 -3.39 9.89 16.74
C GLY A 126 -2.90 11.30 17.08
N GLY A 127 -2.58 12.12 16.07
CA GLY A 127 -2.17 13.51 16.29
C GLY A 127 -3.26 14.32 16.98
N ASN A 128 -4.50 14.15 16.56
CA ASN A 128 -5.64 14.85 17.17
C ASN A 128 -5.99 14.37 18.58
N ASP A 129 -5.52 13.20 19.01
CA ASP A 129 -5.69 12.74 20.40
C ASP A 129 -4.86 13.61 21.37
N VAL A 130 -3.71 14.14 20.91
CA VAL A 130 -2.70 14.77 21.78
C VAL A 130 -2.43 16.24 21.45
N LEU A 131 -2.28 16.60 20.17
CA LEU A 131 -1.74 17.90 19.76
C LEU A 131 -2.65 19.07 20.16
N HIS A 132 -3.97 18.91 20.10
CA HIS A 132 -4.88 19.99 20.50
C HIS A 132 -4.68 20.41 21.98
N ILE A 133 -4.32 19.47 22.85
CA ILE A 133 -4.05 19.74 24.27
C ILE A 133 -2.73 20.51 24.38
N ILE A 134 -1.69 20.10 23.65
CA ILE A 134 -0.40 20.80 23.64
C ILE A 134 -0.56 22.25 23.17
N PHE A 135 -1.33 22.51 22.12
CA PHE A 135 -1.55 23.87 21.61
C PHE A 135 -2.44 24.71 22.54
N SER A 136 -3.45 24.10 23.17
CA SER A 136 -4.20 24.75 24.25
C SER A 136 -3.29 25.17 25.41
N ALA A 137 -2.18 24.44 25.63
CA ALA A 137 -1.21 24.77 26.67
C ALA A 137 -0.41 26.01 26.28
N ALA A 138 0.00 26.10 25.01
CA ALA A 138 0.69 27.28 24.48
C ALA A 138 -0.15 28.56 24.65
N GLU A 139 -1.44 28.51 24.31
CA GLU A 139 -2.37 29.64 24.47
C GLU A 139 -2.54 30.05 25.95
N THR A 140 -2.75 29.07 26.83
CA THR A 140 -2.83 29.29 28.28
C THR A 140 -1.58 29.97 28.82
N LEU A 141 -0.44 29.57 28.28
CA LEU A 141 0.87 30.07 28.62
C LEU A 141 1.19 31.43 27.99
N GLY A 142 0.22 32.04 27.32
CA GLY A 142 0.35 33.38 26.82
C GLY A 142 0.94 33.42 25.41
N TRP A 143 0.74 32.39 24.59
CA TRP A 143 0.91 32.51 23.13
C TRP A 143 -0.15 33.43 22.54
N ASP A 144 0.27 34.48 21.83
CA ASP A 144 -0.63 35.41 21.16
C ASP A 144 -0.57 35.20 19.65
N GLU A 145 -1.66 34.68 19.08
CA GLU A 145 -1.78 34.48 17.63
C GLU A 145 -1.67 35.80 16.83
N THR A 146 -2.04 36.93 17.44
CA THR A 146 -2.07 38.24 16.77
C THR A 146 -0.66 38.79 16.61
N THR A 147 0.18 38.61 17.62
CA THR A 147 1.58 39.07 17.58
C THR A 147 2.56 37.99 17.13
N GLY A 148 2.12 36.72 17.08
CA GLY A 148 3.00 35.58 16.82
C GLY A 148 4.10 35.46 17.87
N ASP A 149 3.82 35.87 19.11
CA ASP A 149 4.79 35.93 20.20
C ASP A 149 4.10 35.65 21.54
N PHE A 150 4.92 35.37 22.54
CA PHE A 150 4.45 35.14 23.89
C PHE A 150 4.38 36.43 24.69
N ASP A 151 3.17 36.82 25.08
CA ASP A 151 2.95 37.85 26.09
C ASP A 151 3.00 37.17 27.46
N PHE A 152 4.13 37.33 28.15
CA PHE A 152 4.35 36.80 29.50
C PHE A 152 3.77 37.71 30.58
N ASP A 153 3.48 38.98 30.26
CA ASP A 153 2.96 39.95 31.24
C ASP A 153 1.50 39.63 31.62
N ARG A 154 0.77 38.93 30.74
CA ARG A 154 -0.57 38.39 31.02
C ARG A 154 -0.58 37.07 31.81
N VAL A 155 0.57 36.45 32.09
CA VAL A 155 0.64 35.12 32.68
C VAL A 155 0.77 35.18 34.20
N ASN A 156 -0.24 34.69 34.92
CA ASN A 156 -0.08 34.36 36.34
C ASN A 156 0.66 33.03 36.47
N ILE A 157 1.92 33.07 36.92
CA ILE A 157 2.80 31.90 37.05
C ILE A 157 2.16 30.75 37.85
N LYS A 158 1.40 31.03 38.91
CA LYS A 158 0.76 29.97 39.71
C LYS A 158 -0.35 29.27 38.94
N ASP A 159 -1.17 30.04 38.24
CA ASP A 159 -2.28 29.52 37.45
C ASP A 159 -1.75 28.75 36.24
N ALA A 160 -0.69 29.27 35.60
CA ALA A 160 0.04 28.61 34.52
C ALA A 160 0.60 27.24 34.94
N ILE A 161 1.26 27.16 36.10
CA ILE A 161 1.79 25.87 36.62
C ILE A 161 0.66 24.88 36.90
N SER A 162 -0.42 25.34 37.55
CA SER A 162 -1.57 24.49 37.85
C SER A 162 -2.21 23.96 36.57
N LYS A 163 -2.34 24.81 35.55
CA LYS A 163 -2.96 24.44 34.28
C LYS A 163 -2.05 23.51 33.48
N LEU A 164 -0.75 23.77 33.39
CA LEU A 164 0.22 22.85 32.77
C LEU A 164 0.20 21.46 33.42
N THR A 165 0.03 21.39 34.74
CA THR A 165 -0.05 20.11 35.46
C THR A 165 -1.30 19.34 35.05
N SER A 166 -2.48 19.98 35.06
CA SER A 166 -3.74 19.39 34.58
C SER A 166 -3.62 18.89 33.14
N MET A 167 -3.02 19.70 32.28
CA MET A 167 -2.86 19.37 30.86
C MET A 167 -1.88 18.22 30.64
N SER A 168 -0.86 18.09 31.50
CA SER A 168 0.00 16.90 31.50
C SER A 168 -0.75 15.64 31.82
N GLU A 169 -1.65 15.66 32.81
CA GLU A 169 -2.49 14.50 33.14
C GLU A 169 -3.44 14.17 31.98
N GLU A 170 -4.06 15.18 31.37
CA GLU A 170 -4.93 15.02 30.19
C GLU A 170 -4.17 14.39 29.00
N ILE A 171 -2.95 14.84 28.70
CA ILE A 171 -2.12 14.25 27.64
C ILE A 171 -1.71 12.83 28.00
N ASP A 172 -1.34 12.55 29.25
CA ASP A 172 -0.97 11.20 29.68
C ASP A 172 -2.15 10.23 29.54
N ASP A 173 -3.36 10.69 29.79
CA ASP A 173 -4.57 9.89 29.58
C ASP A 173 -4.90 9.74 28.09
N ALA A 174 -4.71 10.78 27.27
CA ALA A 174 -4.84 10.69 25.82
C ALA A 174 -3.85 9.69 25.20
N LEU A 175 -2.59 9.70 25.67
CA LEU A 175 -1.56 8.75 25.23
C LEU A 175 -1.91 7.31 25.63
N LYS A 176 -2.45 7.07 26.83
CA LYS A 176 -2.97 5.75 27.21
C LYS A 176 -4.16 5.32 26.35
N GLY A 177 -5.04 6.27 26.01
CA GLY A 177 -6.15 6.05 25.09
C GLY A 177 -5.65 5.61 23.72
N PHE A 178 -4.70 6.35 23.15
CA PHE A 178 -4.03 6.02 21.90
C PHE A 178 -3.33 4.65 21.96
N GLU A 179 -2.57 4.36 23.03
CA GLU A 179 -1.92 3.06 23.25
C GLU A 179 -2.93 1.90 23.30
N SER A 180 -4.12 2.15 23.83
CA SER A 180 -5.21 1.16 23.88
C SER A 180 -5.90 1.00 22.52
N ASN A 181 -6.05 2.08 21.76
CA ASN A 181 -6.74 2.11 20.48
C ASN A 181 -5.89 1.55 19.33
N LEU A 182 -4.58 1.77 19.35
CA LEU A 182 -3.68 1.34 18.28
C LEU A 182 -3.75 -0.16 17.96
N PRO A 183 -3.71 -1.10 18.93
CA PRO A 183 -3.91 -2.53 18.63
C PRO A 183 -5.33 -2.85 18.13
N ILE A 184 -6.35 -2.09 18.54
CA ILE A 184 -7.73 -2.27 18.05
C ILE A 184 -7.84 -1.87 16.58
N ILE A 185 -7.19 -0.76 16.20
CA ILE A 185 -7.10 -0.31 14.80
C ILE A 185 -6.42 -1.38 13.96
N GLU A 186 -5.26 -1.88 14.42
CA GLU A 186 -4.53 -2.95 13.73
C GLU A 186 -5.39 -4.20 13.53
N GLU A 187 -6.04 -4.70 14.58
CA GLU A 187 -6.88 -5.90 14.51
C GLU A 187 -8.00 -5.71 13.49
N LYS A 188 -8.66 -4.54 13.50
CA LYS A 188 -9.76 -4.22 12.57
C LYS A 188 -9.29 -4.11 11.12
N LEU A 189 -8.11 -3.54 10.88
CA LEU A 189 -7.50 -3.48 9.56
C LEU A 189 -7.12 -4.88 9.09
N ARG A 190 -6.44 -5.66 9.94
CA ARG A 190 -6.01 -7.03 9.62
C ARG A 190 -7.19 -7.95 9.33
N ALA A 191 -8.35 -7.74 9.96
CA ALA A 191 -9.57 -8.47 9.65
C ALA A 191 -10.17 -8.16 8.25
N ARG A 192 -9.73 -7.07 7.60
CA ARG A 192 -10.27 -6.57 6.31
C ARG A 192 -9.26 -6.62 5.16
N THR A 193 -7.97 -6.73 5.46
CA THR A 193 -6.92 -6.80 4.45
C THR A 193 -5.81 -7.81 4.80
N ASP A 194 -5.38 -8.55 3.77
CA ASP A 194 -4.17 -9.37 3.79
C ASP A 194 -2.92 -8.55 3.41
N GLY A 195 -3.09 -7.29 3.01
CA GLY A 195 -2.03 -6.37 2.63
C GLY A 195 -1.14 -5.94 3.79
N GLU A 196 -0.05 -5.26 3.47
CA GLU A 196 0.85 -4.70 4.49
C GLU A 196 0.22 -3.47 5.15
N ILE A 197 0.31 -3.36 6.48
CA ILE A 197 -0.19 -2.23 7.24
C ILE A 197 1.01 -1.36 7.60
N TYR A 198 0.88 -0.05 7.42
CA TYR A 198 1.90 0.94 7.74
C TYR A 198 1.30 2.02 8.64
N ILE A 199 1.99 2.35 9.73
CA ILE A 199 1.55 3.40 10.66
C ILE A 199 2.65 4.45 10.79
N GLN A 200 2.28 5.72 10.64
CA GLN A 200 3.21 6.85 10.72
C GLN A 200 3.48 7.28 12.16
N THR A 201 4.70 7.72 12.42
CA THR A 201 5.04 8.51 13.61
C THR A 201 4.63 9.97 13.43
N LEU A 202 4.55 10.71 14.53
CA LEU A 202 4.13 12.10 14.59
C LEU A 202 5.33 13.03 14.78
N TYR A 203 5.37 14.14 14.05
CA TYR A 203 6.37 15.19 14.25
C TYR A 203 5.94 16.16 15.35
N ASN A 204 6.88 16.91 15.92
CA ASN A 204 6.60 17.92 16.94
C ASN A 204 6.50 19.33 16.33
N PRO A 205 5.31 19.85 15.97
CA PRO A 205 5.17 21.20 15.41
C PRO A 205 5.61 22.32 16.36
N VAL A 206 5.63 22.07 17.68
CA VAL A 206 5.96 23.06 18.72
C VAL A 206 7.44 23.43 18.73
N GLU A 207 8.31 22.64 18.09
CA GLU A 207 9.73 22.95 17.91
C GLU A 207 9.96 24.35 17.30
N TYR A 208 8.99 24.87 16.54
CA TYR A 208 9.02 26.24 16.03
C TYR A 208 9.21 27.30 17.12
N PHE A 209 8.64 27.08 18.31
CA PHE A 209 8.68 27.99 19.46
C PHE A 209 9.95 27.82 20.31
N LYS A 210 11.12 27.65 19.67
CA LYS A 210 12.42 27.34 20.30
C LYS A 210 12.85 28.27 21.44
N ASP A 211 12.39 29.52 21.43
CA ASP A 211 12.69 30.49 22.48
C ASP A 211 11.97 30.16 23.80
N TRP A 212 10.91 29.33 23.73
CA TRP A 212 10.25 28.73 24.87
C TRP A 212 10.67 27.27 25.09
N LYS A 213 11.87 27.09 25.65
CA LYS A 213 12.43 25.77 25.96
C LYS A 213 11.52 24.85 26.79
N MET A 214 10.86 25.37 27.83
CA MET A 214 9.97 24.56 28.68
C MET A 214 8.80 23.94 27.90
N LEU A 215 8.15 24.69 27.00
CA LEU A 215 7.04 24.19 26.17
C LEU A 215 7.56 23.18 25.13
N VAL A 216 8.71 23.47 24.52
CA VAL A 216 9.37 22.57 23.55
C VAL A 216 9.78 21.26 24.21
N GLU A 217 10.54 21.30 25.32
CA GLU A 217 10.98 20.10 26.06
C GLU A 217 9.78 19.28 26.56
N TYR A 218 8.70 19.96 26.97
CA TYR A 218 7.45 19.31 27.37
C TYR A 218 6.77 18.60 26.21
N ALA A 219 6.59 19.28 25.07
CA ALA A 219 5.99 18.70 23.87
C ALA A 219 6.84 17.55 23.32
N GLU A 220 8.16 17.71 23.27
CA GLU A 220 9.11 16.67 22.87
C GLU A 220 8.90 15.39 23.67
N GLY A 221 8.88 15.46 25.01
CA GLY A 221 8.69 14.28 25.85
C GLY A 221 7.35 13.55 25.61
N LYS A 222 6.28 14.29 25.29
CA LYS A 222 4.96 13.68 25.00
C LYS A 222 4.89 13.09 23.59
N ILE A 223 5.46 13.77 22.60
CA ILE A 223 5.53 13.28 21.21
C ILE A 223 6.49 12.09 21.10
N ASP A 224 7.59 12.07 21.88
CA ASP A 224 8.47 10.91 22.00
C ASP A 224 7.72 9.70 22.56
N ASN A 225 6.86 9.90 23.57
CA ASN A 225 6.03 8.82 24.10
C ASN A 225 5.01 8.33 23.06
N PHE A 226 4.37 9.24 22.32
CA PHE A 226 3.50 8.87 21.19
C PHE A 226 4.25 8.00 20.16
N ASN A 227 5.41 8.45 19.71
CA ASN A 227 6.22 7.73 18.72
C ASN A 227 6.74 6.41 19.25
N LYS A 228 7.02 6.33 20.56
CA LYS A 228 7.37 5.09 21.24
C LYS A 228 6.20 4.11 21.25
N ILE A 229 4.96 4.56 21.52
CA ILE A 229 3.76 3.71 21.46
C ILE A 229 3.61 3.09 20.06
N VAL A 230 3.79 3.88 18.99
CA VAL A 230 3.77 3.38 17.61
C VAL A 230 4.90 2.37 17.35
N LYS A 231 6.13 2.69 17.76
CA LYS A 231 7.30 1.81 17.52
C LYS A 231 7.22 0.49 18.30
N ASP A 232 6.81 0.54 19.56
CA ASP A 232 6.67 -0.64 20.41
C ASP A 232 5.48 -1.50 19.98
N GLY A 233 4.37 -0.87 19.56
CA GLY A 233 3.17 -1.56 19.10
C GLY A 233 3.41 -2.43 17.87
N ALA A 234 4.33 -2.02 16.99
CA ALA A 234 4.68 -2.75 15.77
C ALA A 234 5.22 -4.17 16.04
N GLU A 235 5.92 -4.38 17.16
CA GLU A 235 6.60 -5.65 17.52
C GLU A 235 6.07 -6.26 18.83
N LYS A 236 4.84 -5.90 19.22
CA LYS A 236 4.26 -6.27 20.51
C LYS A 236 4.07 -7.78 20.65
N ASP A 237 4.38 -8.29 21.84
CA ASP A 237 4.26 -9.71 22.20
C ASP A 237 5.10 -10.67 21.33
N GLY A 238 6.17 -10.15 20.70
CA GLY A 238 7.04 -10.92 19.81
C GLY A 238 6.41 -11.23 18.45
N VAL A 239 5.35 -10.51 18.09
CA VAL A 239 4.66 -10.59 16.81
C VAL A 239 4.83 -9.25 16.09
N HIS A 240 5.16 -9.31 14.80
CA HIS A 240 5.17 -8.14 13.93
C HIS A 240 3.74 -7.89 13.43
N HIS A 241 3.17 -6.74 13.78
CA HIS A 241 1.78 -6.39 13.47
C HIS A 241 1.66 -5.44 12.27
N TYR A 242 2.55 -4.46 12.19
CA TYR A 242 2.60 -3.46 11.12
C TYR A 242 4.01 -2.86 10.96
N ASN A 243 4.25 -2.24 9.81
CA ASN A 243 5.46 -1.48 9.52
C ASN A 243 5.35 -0.04 10.03
N VAL A 244 6.44 0.52 10.53
CA VAL A 244 6.49 1.92 10.99
C VAL A 244 7.08 2.81 9.91
N ILE A 245 6.40 3.93 9.62
CA ILE A 245 6.93 5.00 8.77
C ILE A 245 7.35 6.16 9.66
N ASP A 246 8.66 6.36 9.83
CA ASP A 246 9.19 7.34 10.80
C ASP A 246 9.19 8.79 10.25
N VAL A 247 8.00 9.32 9.99
CA VAL A 247 7.77 10.69 9.52
C VAL A 247 8.24 11.73 10.56
N GLY A 248 7.99 11.48 11.84
CA GLY A 248 8.38 12.38 12.93
C GLY A 248 9.84 12.78 12.87
N ASN A 249 10.74 11.79 12.72
CA ASN A 249 12.17 12.02 12.61
C ASN A 249 12.57 12.84 11.37
N GLN A 250 11.77 12.87 10.30
CA GLN A 250 12.11 13.63 9.08
C GLN A 250 11.89 15.14 9.24
N PHE A 251 11.12 15.54 10.25
CA PHE A 251 10.72 16.93 10.53
C PHE A 251 11.56 17.59 11.62
N GLU A 252 12.35 16.83 12.39
CA GLU A 252 13.26 17.35 13.41
C GLU A 252 14.17 18.45 12.85
N GLY A 253 14.19 19.62 13.49
CA GLY A 253 15.01 20.75 13.05
C GLY A 253 14.39 21.56 11.90
N ARG A 254 13.25 21.12 11.35
CA ARG A 254 12.76 21.55 10.03
C ARG A 254 11.30 21.99 10.02
N ASN A 255 10.61 22.01 11.16
CA ASN A 255 9.20 22.39 11.24
C ASN A 255 8.90 23.74 10.56
N SER A 256 9.71 24.78 10.82
CA SER A 256 9.55 26.09 10.14
C SER A 256 9.60 26.04 8.61
N GLN A 257 10.25 25.03 8.03
CA GLN A 257 10.36 24.84 6.58
C GLN A 257 9.24 23.94 6.05
N LEU A 258 8.83 22.93 6.81
CA LEU A 258 7.98 21.84 6.33
C LEU A 258 6.52 21.95 6.75
N THR A 259 6.17 22.89 7.62
CA THR A 259 4.79 23.14 8.06
C THR A 259 4.36 24.58 7.77
N ASN A 260 3.08 24.86 7.98
CA ASN A 260 2.50 26.21 7.91
C ASN A 260 2.60 26.95 9.27
N ILE A 261 3.48 26.52 10.18
CA ILE A 261 3.44 26.94 11.59
C ILE A 261 3.68 28.43 11.81
N ALA A 262 4.28 29.13 10.84
CA ALA A 262 4.41 30.58 10.86
C ALA A 262 3.04 31.30 10.85
N ASP A 263 2.01 30.65 10.28
CA ASP A 263 0.61 31.11 10.28
C ASP A 263 -0.20 30.44 11.41
N TYR A 264 0.48 29.89 12.42
CA TYR A 264 -0.11 29.10 13.52
C TYR A 264 -0.87 27.85 13.07
N ASP A 265 -0.52 27.34 11.88
CA ASP A 265 -1.06 26.12 11.31
C ASP A 265 -0.03 24.98 11.41
N ILE A 266 -0.33 23.97 12.22
CA ILE A 266 0.57 22.83 12.50
C ILE A 266 0.77 21.89 11.32
N HIS A 267 -0.07 21.99 10.30
CA HIS A 267 -0.11 21.02 9.21
C HIS A 267 1.10 21.17 8.28
N PRO A 268 1.53 20.07 7.63
CA PRO A 268 2.63 20.13 6.67
C PRO A 268 2.25 21.02 5.49
N ASN A 269 3.20 21.79 5.00
CA ASN A 269 3.03 22.56 3.78
C ASN A 269 3.37 21.67 2.55
N ALA A 270 3.35 22.25 1.35
CA ALA A 270 3.65 21.51 0.12
C ALA A 270 5.02 20.81 0.13
N GLU A 271 6.03 21.38 0.78
CA GLU A 271 7.35 20.75 0.92
C GLU A 271 7.35 19.64 1.97
N GLY A 272 6.64 19.85 3.09
CA GLY A 272 6.41 18.80 4.09
C GLY A 272 5.72 17.58 3.49
N HIS A 273 4.69 17.78 2.68
CA HIS A 273 3.99 16.69 2.00
C HIS A 273 4.88 15.90 1.02
N LYS A 274 5.84 16.55 0.34
CA LYS A 274 6.84 15.82 -0.46
C LYS A 274 7.77 14.99 0.42
N VAL A 275 8.23 15.53 1.55
CA VAL A 275 9.05 14.77 2.50
C VAL A 275 8.29 13.56 3.03
N ILE A 276 7.01 13.71 3.35
CA ILE A 276 6.15 12.59 3.77
C ILE A 276 6.01 11.58 2.64
N ALA A 277 5.71 12.02 1.41
CA ALA A 277 5.58 11.14 0.24
C ALA A 277 6.87 10.32 0.02
N ASP A 278 8.03 10.96 0.00
CA ASP A 278 9.33 10.29 -0.14
C ASP A 278 9.61 9.27 0.97
N THR A 279 9.15 9.56 2.19
CA THR A 279 9.36 8.69 3.35
C THR A 279 8.45 7.48 3.28
N VAL A 280 7.18 7.69 2.91
CA VAL A 280 6.21 6.61 2.69
C VAL A 280 6.64 5.73 1.51
N ASP A 281 7.09 6.32 0.39
CA ASP A 281 7.56 5.57 -0.78
C ASP A 281 8.72 4.62 -0.43
N LYS A 282 9.70 5.11 0.34
CA LYS A 282 10.84 4.30 0.78
C LYS A 282 10.43 3.08 1.58
N GLU A 283 9.41 3.21 2.44
CA GLU A 283 8.91 2.09 3.24
C GLU A 283 8.07 1.13 2.40
N LEU A 284 7.15 1.65 1.57
CA LEU A 284 6.34 0.81 0.67
C LEU A 284 7.21 -0.05 -0.25
N ARG A 285 8.29 0.51 -0.82
CA ARG A 285 9.21 -0.24 -1.69
C ARG A 285 9.96 -1.40 -1.01
N LYS A 286 9.94 -1.51 0.32
CA LYS A 286 10.48 -2.67 1.05
C LYS A 286 9.53 -3.87 1.02
N GLY A 287 8.23 -3.61 0.82
CA GLY A 287 7.21 -4.63 0.69
C GLY A 287 7.36 -5.47 -0.57
N LYS A 288 6.68 -6.61 -0.61
CA LYS A 288 6.69 -7.53 -1.76
C LYS A 288 5.32 -7.59 -2.39
N TYR A 289 5.17 -6.94 -3.53
CA TYR A 289 3.89 -6.88 -4.23
C TYR A 289 3.92 -7.68 -5.52
N SER A 290 2.77 -8.27 -5.83
CA SER A 290 2.56 -8.97 -7.09
C SER A 290 1.09 -8.92 -7.47
N TYR A 291 0.82 -9.15 -8.75
CA TYR A 291 -0.53 -9.36 -9.26
C TYR A 291 -0.55 -10.59 -10.15
N MET A 292 -1.72 -11.20 -10.28
CA MET A 292 -1.90 -12.35 -11.17
C MET A 292 -2.07 -11.85 -12.60
N VAL A 293 -1.24 -12.38 -13.50
CA VAL A 293 -1.32 -12.12 -14.94
C VAL A 293 -1.48 -13.45 -15.68
N THR A 294 -2.25 -13.43 -16.76
CA THR A 294 -2.39 -14.57 -17.64
C THR A 294 -1.33 -14.53 -18.73
N VAL A 295 -0.42 -15.50 -18.76
CA VAL A 295 0.68 -15.60 -19.73
C VAL A 295 0.60 -16.90 -20.53
N PRO A 296 1.20 -16.96 -21.74
CA PRO A 296 1.33 -18.22 -22.48
C PRO A 296 2.23 -19.20 -21.72
N GLY A 297 1.68 -20.36 -21.34
CA GLY A 297 2.40 -21.45 -20.70
C GLY A 297 3.28 -22.23 -21.68
N ASN A 298 3.74 -23.41 -21.27
CA ASN A 298 4.65 -24.21 -22.09
C ASN A 298 4.00 -24.67 -23.41
N GLU A 299 4.78 -24.55 -24.49
CA GLU A 299 4.41 -25.00 -25.81
C GLU A 299 4.20 -26.53 -25.82
N HIS A 300 3.06 -26.98 -26.33
CA HIS A 300 2.75 -28.40 -26.45
C HIS A 300 1.94 -28.71 -27.70
N TRP A 301 1.93 -29.98 -28.12
CA TRP A 301 1.19 -30.41 -29.30
C TRP A 301 -0.32 -30.34 -29.07
N THR A 302 -1.06 -29.81 -30.06
CA THR A 302 -2.51 -29.78 -30.03
C THR A 302 -3.09 -31.19 -29.98
N SER A 303 -4.34 -31.32 -29.52
CA SER A 303 -5.06 -32.59 -29.48
C SER A 303 -5.18 -33.22 -30.88
N GLU A 304 -5.37 -32.38 -31.91
CA GLU A 304 -5.44 -32.77 -33.32
C GLU A 304 -4.08 -33.25 -33.81
N ALA A 305 -2.98 -32.57 -33.47
CA ALA A 305 -1.63 -32.98 -33.80
C ALA A 305 -1.27 -34.32 -33.14
N LYS A 306 -1.56 -34.48 -31.84
CA LYS A 306 -1.38 -35.73 -31.09
C LYS A 306 -2.16 -36.89 -31.73
N THR A 307 -3.45 -36.68 -32.00
CA THR A 307 -4.33 -37.66 -32.66
C THR A 307 -3.78 -38.01 -34.04
N GLY A 308 -3.28 -37.01 -34.76
CA GLY A 308 -2.69 -37.21 -36.06
C GLY A 308 -1.42 -38.03 -36.07
N PHE A 309 -0.51 -37.78 -35.13
CA PHE A 309 0.67 -38.63 -34.94
C PHE A 309 0.28 -40.08 -34.67
N ILE A 310 -0.73 -40.32 -33.82
CA ILE A 310 -1.22 -41.68 -33.52
C ILE A 310 -1.74 -42.38 -34.79
N ILE A 311 -2.56 -41.68 -35.61
CA ILE A 311 -3.10 -42.24 -36.86
C ILE A 311 -1.96 -42.55 -37.84
N LEU A 312 -1.00 -41.64 -38.01
CA LEU A 312 0.15 -41.84 -38.89
C LEU A 312 0.97 -43.06 -38.47
N THR A 313 1.26 -43.19 -37.17
CA THR A 313 1.95 -44.36 -36.61
C THR A 313 1.19 -45.65 -36.89
N ALA A 314 -0.13 -45.67 -36.69
CA ALA A 314 -0.96 -46.85 -36.98
C ALA A 314 -0.93 -47.26 -38.46
N ILE A 315 -1.00 -46.28 -39.38
CA ILE A 315 -0.90 -46.55 -40.83
C ILE A 315 0.47 -47.15 -41.19
N VAL A 316 1.55 -46.60 -40.64
CA VAL A 316 2.92 -47.11 -40.88
C VAL A 316 3.08 -48.55 -40.37
N VAL A 317 2.56 -48.85 -39.17
CA VAL A 317 2.60 -50.21 -38.60
C VAL A 317 1.81 -51.19 -39.48
N LEU A 318 0.61 -50.82 -39.92
CA LEU A 318 -0.21 -51.67 -40.81
C LEU A 318 0.46 -51.89 -42.17
N ALA A 319 1.07 -50.86 -42.74
CA ALA A 319 1.80 -50.98 -44.01
C ALA A 319 3.02 -51.91 -43.88
N ALA A 320 3.80 -51.77 -42.80
CA ALA A 320 4.95 -52.64 -42.53
C ALA A 320 4.52 -54.10 -42.31
N GLY A 321 3.47 -54.35 -41.51
CA GLY A 321 2.91 -55.69 -41.32
C GLY A 321 2.40 -56.31 -42.61
N GLY A 322 1.71 -55.52 -43.45
CA GLY A 322 1.26 -55.95 -44.79
C GLY A 322 2.42 -56.33 -45.72
N ILE A 323 3.51 -55.57 -45.71
CA ILE A 323 4.73 -55.88 -46.48
C ILE A 323 5.36 -57.18 -45.99
N ILE A 324 5.46 -57.39 -44.67
CA ILE A 324 6.01 -58.63 -44.08
C ILE A 324 5.17 -59.84 -44.49
N ILE A 325 3.84 -59.75 -44.44
CA ILE A 325 2.94 -60.84 -44.88
C ILE A 325 3.14 -61.18 -46.36
N VAL A 326 3.29 -60.16 -47.21
CA VAL A 326 3.56 -60.35 -48.65
C VAL A 326 4.92 -61.03 -48.87
N LEU A 327 5.96 -60.62 -48.14
CA LEU A 327 7.29 -61.24 -48.23
C LEU A 327 7.28 -62.69 -47.74
N LEU A 328 6.56 -63.00 -46.64
CA LEU A 328 6.41 -64.36 -46.12
C LEU A 328 5.64 -65.28 -47.08
N LYS A 329 4.55 -64.78 -47.70
CA LYS A 329 3.82 -65.53 -48.74
C LYS A 329 4.69 -65.83 -49.96
N LYS A 330 5.54 -64.89 -50.36
CA LYS A 330 6.46 -65.07 -51.50
C LYS A 330 7.55 -66.11 -51.21
N LYS A 331 7.97 -66.25 -49.95
CA LYS A 331 8.95 -67.26 -49.51
C LYS A 331 8.37 -68.67 -49.40
N ASN A 332 7.06 -68.80 -49.17
CA ASN A 332 6.35 -70.08 -49.10
C ASN A 332 5.84 -70.59 -50.46
N HIS A 333 6.07 -69.87 -51.56
CA HIS A 333 5.66 -70.26 -52.93
C HIS A 333 6.87 -70.26 -53.89
N GLY A 334 8.09 -70.35 -53.34
CA GLY A 334 9.34 -70.54 -54.08
C GLY A 334 10.02 -71.82 -53.65
#